data_AF-A0A641C9J6-F1
#
_entry.id   AF-A0A641C9J6-F1
#
_cell.length_a   1.000
_cell.length_b   1.000
_cell.length_c   1.000
_cell.angle_alpha   90.00
_cell.angle_beta   90.00
_cell.angle_gamma   90.00
#
_symmetry.space_group_name_H-M   'P 1'
#
loop_
_entity.id
_entity.type
_entity.pdbx_description
1 polymer ?
#
loop_
_entity_poly.entity_id
_entity_poly.type
_entity_poly.pdbx_seq_one_letter_code
_entity_poly.pdbx_strand_id
1 'polypeptide(L)' 'MSGTEAKGLQDAGVDVLDIGMSGTEEIYFATFHLGVDGGIEVTASHNPMDYNGM' A
#
# COMPACT_ATOMS: atom_id res chain seq x y z
N MET A 1 7.42 -7.74 0.20
CA MET A 1 7.04 -8.03 1.60
C MET A 1 5.61 -7.53 1.89
N SER A 2 4.69 -7.51 0.89
CA SER A 2 3.31 -7.00 1.02
C SER A 2 2.23 -8.08 1.05
N GLY A 3 2.60 -9.35 0.87
CA GLY A 3 1.63 -10.43 0.67
C GLY A 3 0.81 -10.83 1.90
N THR A 4 1.23 -10.48 3.11
CA THR A 4 0.49 -10.81 4.35
C THR A 4 -0.55 -9.75 4.70
N GLU A 5 -0.25 -8.48 4.45
CA GLU A 5 -1.16 -7.36 4.73
C GLU A 5 -2.33 -7.34 3.74
N ALA A 6 -2.04 -7.47 2.44
CA ALA A 6 -3.05 -7.63 1.41
C ALA A 6 -3.97 -8.82 1.67
N LYS A 7 -3.42 -9.95 2.13
CA LYS A 7 -4.23 -11.13 2.50
C LYS A 7 -5.12 -10.88 3.70
N GLY A 8 -4.62 -10.20 4.74
CA GLY A 8 -5.44 -9.86 5.91
C GLY A 8 -6.64 -8.98 5.55
N LEU A 9 -6.45 -8.02 4.64
CA LEU A 9 -7.54 -7.18 4.11
C LEU A 9 -8.53 -7.99 3.27
N GLN A 10 -8.04 -8.87 2.39
CA GLN A 10 -8.89 -9.75 1.58
C GLN A 10 -9.69 -10.74 2.43
N ASP A 11 -9.09 -11.32 3.47
CA ASP A 11 -9.77 -12.21 4.43
C ASP A 11 -10.87 -11.47 5.21
N ALA A 12 -10.72 -10.15 5.39
CA ALA A 12 -11.73 -9.27 5.98
C ALA A 12 -12.81 -8.81 4.97
N GLY A 13 -12.72 -9.21 3.70
CA GLY A 13 -13.69 -8.89 2.65
C GLY A 13 -13.41 -7.59 1.89
N VAL A 14 -12.18 -7.07 1.95
CA VAL A 14 -11.76 -5.87 1.20
C VAL A 14 -11.14 -6.27 -0.14
N ASP A 15 -11.55 -5.60 -1.21
CA ASP A 15 -10.90 -5.71 -2.52
C ASP A 15 -9.56 -4.96 -2.50
N VAL A 16 -8.47 -5.66 -2.85
CA VAL A 16 -7.11 -5.10 -2.84
C VAL A 16 -6.56 -5.05 -4.25
N LEU A 17 -6.13 -3.86 -4.68
CA LEU A 17 -5.41 -3.62 -5.93
C LEU A 17 -3.93 -3.38 -5.63
N ASP A 18 -3.06 -4.26 -6.12
CA ASP A 18 -1.60 -4.11 -6.00
C ASP A 18 -1.07 -3.32 -7.22
N ILE A 19 -0.50 -2.14 -6.96
CA ILE A 19 0.12 -1.28 -7.98
C ILE A 19 1.64 -1.46 -8.08
N GLY A 20 2.22 -2.34 -7.26
CA GLY A 20 3.65 -2.65 -7.25
C GLY A 20 4.49 -1.67 -6.44
N MET A 21 5.79 -1.60 -6.78
CA MET A 21 6.71 -0.64 -6.17
C MET A 21 6.47 0.74 -6.76
N SER A 22 5.97 1.63 -5.91
CA SER A 22 5.57 2.98 -6.26
C SER A 22 6.06 3.96 -5.21
N GLY A 23 6.09 5.25 -5.57
CA GLY A 23 6.31 6.32 -4.59
C GLY A 23 5.02 6.71 -3.86
N THR A 24 5.14 7.35 -2.69
CA THR A 24 3.99 7.84 -1.90
C THR A 24 3.04 8.74 -2.70
N GLU A 25 3.58 9.61 -3.55
CA GLU A 25 2.77 10.48 -4.42
C GLU A 25 1.94 9.68 -5.44
N GLU A 26 2.45 8.53 -5.88
CA GLU A 26 1.74 7.64 -6.80
C GLU A 26 0.58 6.92 -6.10
N ILE A 27 0.69 6.63 -4.80
CA ILE A 27 -0.42 6.07 -3.99
C ILE A 27 -1.55 7.10 -3.85
N TYR A 28 -1.24 8.37 -3.59
CA TYR A 28 -2.25 9.43 -3.57
C TYR A 28 -2.93 9.60 -4.92
N PHE A 29 -2.13 9.64 -5.99
CA PHE A 29 -2.66 9.73 -7.35
C PHE A 29 -3.55 8.54 -7.70
N ALA A 30 -3.08 7.31 -7.44
CA ALA A 30 -3.82 6.08 -7.74
C ALA A 30 -5.13 6.00 -6.95
N THR A 31 -5.12 6.36 -5.67
CA THR A 31 -6.32 6.38 -4.82
C THR A 31 -7.41 7.26 -5.45
N PHE A 32 -7.03 8.49 -5.83
CA PHE A 32 -7.95 9.43 -6.48
C PHE A 32 -8.37 8.99 -7.89
N HIS A 33 -7.41 8.56 -8.71
CA HIS A 33 -7.63 8.26 -10.12
C HIS A 33 -8.47 6.98 -10.32
N LEU A 34 -8.25 5.97 -9.49
CA LEU A 34 -8.98 4.70 -9.54
C LEU A 34 -10.30 4.74 -8.77
N GLY A 35 -10.54 5.80 -7.98
CA GLY A 35 -11.75 5.98 -7.20
C GLY A 35 -11.90 4.93 -6.09
N VAL A 36 -10.79 4.51 -5.48
CA VAL A 36 -10.79 3.57 -4.34
C VAL A 36 -10.88 4.32 -3.02
N ASP A 37 -11.32 3.63 -1.97
CA ASP A 37 -11.59 4.24 -0.66
C ASP A 37 -10.31 4.63 0.11
N GLY A 38 -9.15 4.06 -0.25
CA GLY A 38 -7.88 4.37 0.40
C GLY A 38 -6.67 3.73 -0.30
N GLY A 39 -5.48 4.16 0.12
CA GLY A 39 -4.20 3.63 -0.33
C GLY A 39 -3.29 3.35 0.85
N ILE A 40 -2.55 2.26 0.80
CA ILE A 40 -1.59 1.83 1.82
C ILE A 40 -0.24 1.65 1.13
N GLU A 41 0.81 2.24 1.71
CA GLU A 41 2.17 2.09 1.23
C GLU A 41 3.04 1.53 2.36
N VAL A 42 3.62 0.35 2.14
CA VAL A 42 4.61 -0.20 3.06
C VAL A 42 5.95 0.46 2.76
N THR A 43 6.33 1.47 3.55
CA THR A 43 7.53 2.27 3.32
C THR A 43 8.25 2.61 4.62
N ALA A 44 9.57 2.71 4.54
CA ALA A 44 10.42 3.22 5.60
C ALA A 44 10.73 4.71 5.43
N SER A 45 10.15 5.39 4.44
CA SER A 45 10.47 6.77 4.04
C SER A 45 11.99 6.96 3.87
N HIS A 46 12.66 7.59 4.83
CA HIS A 46 14.09 7.87 4.85
C HIS A 46 14.84 7.07 5.92
N ASN A 47 14.15 6.17 6.61
CA ASN A 47 14.73 5.39 7.69
C ASN A 47 15.76 4.40 7.14
N PRO A 48 16.74 4.02 7.98
CA PRO A 48 17.70 2.98 7.63
C PRO A 48 17.01 1.68 7.21
N MET A 49 17.71 0.87 6.41
CA MET A 49 17.18 -0.32 5.73
C MET A 49 16.53 -1.36 6.64
N ASP A 50 16.86 -1.35 7.94
CA ASP A 50 16.32 -2.27 8.94
C ASP A 50 14.93 -1.85 9.48
N TYR A 51 14.38 -0.75 8.99
CA TYR A 51 13.06 -0.23 9.38
C TYR A 51 12.05 -0.41 8.25
N ASN A 52 10.78 -0.60 8.61
CA ASN A 52 9.65 -0.57 7.70
C ASN A 52 8.43 0.01 8.43
N GLY A 53 7.47 0.58 7.71
CA GLY A 53 6.26 1.22 8.24
C GLY A 53 5.06 0.99 7.33
N MET A 54 3.87 1.34 7.82
CA MET A 54 2.58 1.33 7.09
C MET A 54 1.96 2.72 7.18
#